data_AF-A0A838JEW6-F1
#
_entry.id   AF-A0A838JEW6-F1
#
_cell.length_a   1.000
_cell.length_b   1.000
_cell.length_c   1.000
_cell.angle_alpha   90.00
_cell.angle_beta   90.00
_cell.angle_gamma   90.00
#
_symmetry.space_group_name_H-M   'P 1'
#
loop_
_entity.id
_entity.type
_entity.pdbx_description
1 polymer ?
#
loop_
_entity_poly.entity_id
_entity_poly.type
_entity_poly.pdbx_seq_one_letter_code
_entity_poly.pdbx_strand_id
1 'polypeptide(L)'
;MLQTRREILSVFTSSASTTGLHLVSEGPAHSHRITVKSTRHGREEFFKAVLLGRSSEWYHYRLNVFGVVQGIELVVCGTHDSCIPLPVWSVDEAKSYTPGETAIPLADLATPKIRGTKYGSLLLVAALLSGKAEALTLLNDPSFPRSTRYRYHAKVRQYATLKPGVKLNIR
;
A
#
# COMPACT_ATOMS: atom_id res chain seq x y z
N MET A 1 0.03 -2.12 -16.20
CA MET A 1 0.05 -2.68 -14.84
C MET A 1 1.20 -3.65 -14.80
N LEU A 2 2.28 -3.30 -14.12
CA LEU A 2 3.41 -4.20 -13.90
C LEU A 2 2.90 -5.40 -13.09
N GLN A 3 3.05 -6.61 -13.61
CA GLN A 3 2.44 -7.80 -13.01
C GLN A 3 3.46 -8.64 -12.25
N THR A 4 4.74 -8.53 -12.60
CA THR A 4 5.78 -9.38 -12.01
C THR A 4 6.77 -8.59 -11.17
N ARG A 5 7.33 -9.25 -10.15
CA ARG A 5 8.46 -8.72 -9.35
C ARG A 5 9.58 -8.18 -10.25
N ARG A 6 9.95 -8.93 -11.29
CA ARG A 6 11.05 -8.58 -12.20
C ARG A 6 10.78 -7.27 -12.93
N GLU A 7 9.56 -7.08 -13.41
CA GLU A 7 9.15 -5.84 -14.07
C GLU A 7 9.22 -4.64 -13.11
N ILE A 8 8.67 -4.79 -11.90
CA ILE A 8 8.67 -3.71 -10.89
C ILE A 8 10.11 -3.33 -10.53
N LEU A 9 10.99 -4.31 -10.28
CA LEU A 9 12.40 -4.06 -9.99
C LEU A 9 13.14 -3.42 -11.17
N SER A 10 12.87 -3.86 -12.40
CA SER A 10 13.49 -3.29 -13.60
C SER A 10 13.17 -1.80 -13.71
N VAL A 11 11.89 -1.43 -13.57
CA VAL A 11 11.45 -0.03 -13.67
C VAL A 11 11.95 0.79 -12.47
N PHE A 12 11.92 0.21 -11.27
CA PHE A 12 12.46 0.85 -10.06
C PHE A 12 13.95 1.17 -10.22
N THR A 13 14.76 0.21 -10.66
CA THR A 13 16.19 0.43 -10.89
C THR A 13 16.45 1.42 -12.01
N SER A 14 15.70 1.39 -13.12
CA SER A 14 15.88 2.35 -14.22
C SER A 14 15.47 3.79 -13.85
N SER A 15 14.61 3.96 -12.86
CA SER A 15 14.15 5.28 -12.39
C SER A 15 14.99 5.84 -11.24
N ALA A 16 16.06 5.15 -10.82
CA ALA A 16 16.82 5.52 -9.63
C ALA A 16 17.46 6.92 -9.70
N SER A 17 17.93 7.35 -10.88
CA SER A 17 18.53 8.68 -11.07
C SER A 17 17.51 9.81 -10.94
N THR A 18 16.30 9.64 -11.50
CA THR A 18 15.21 10.62 -11.42
C THR A 18 14.62 10.69 -10.01
N THR A 19 14.53 9.54 -9.37
CA THR A 19 13.80 9.38 -8.12
C THR A 19 14.71 9.48 -6.92
N GLY A 20 16.04 9.39 -7.05
CA GLY A 20 16.95 9.33 -5.90
C GLY A 20 16.69 8.14 -4.97
N LEU A 21 16.01 7.08 -5.44
CA LEU A 21 15.81 5.83 -4.72
C LEU A 21 16.55 4.71 -5.45
N HIS A 22 17.48 4.07 -4.77
CA HIS A 22 18.37 3.07 -5.35
C HIS A 22 18.15 1.71 -4.68
N LEU A 23 17.97 0.66 -5.47
CA LEU A 23 17.99 -0.70 -4.96
C LEU A 23 19.42 -1.05 -4.52
N VAL A 24 19.60 -1.43 -3.26
CA VAL A 24 20.91 -1.81 -2.70
C VAL A 24 21.06 -3.33 -2.70
N SER A 25 20.04 -4.04 -2.22
CA SER A 25 20.04 -5.50 -2.15
C SER A 25 18.62 -6.05 -2.21
N GLU A 26 18.51 -7.26 -2.72
CA GLU A 26 17.30 -8.07 -2.62
C GLU A 26 17.47 -9.10 -1.50
N GLY A 27 16.36 -9.47 -0.84
CA GLY A 27 16.34 -10.63 0.03
C GLY A 27 16.57 -11.95 -0.73
N PRO A 28 16.49 -13.10 -0.03
CA PRO A 28 16.58 -14.42 -0.66
C PRO A 28 15.61 -14.58 -1.84
N ALA A 29 15.89 -15.54 -2.74
CA ALA A 29 14.99 -15.84 -3.85
C ALA A 29 13.53 -15.99 -3.37
N HIS A 30 12.61 -15.31 -4.05
CA HIS A 30 11.18 -15.21 -3.70
C HIS A 30 10.84 -14.41 -2.42
N SER A 31 11.81 -13.75 -1.78
CA SER A 31 11.53 -12.81 -0.69
C SER A 31 11.03 -11.49 -1.25
N HIS A 32 10.04 -10.89 -0.60
CA HIS A 32 9.57 -9.55 -0.94
C HIS A 32 10.41 -8.45 -0.29
N ARG A 33 11.40 -8.80 0.55
CA ARG A 33 12.28 -7.81 1.17
C ARG A 33 13.28 -7.26 0.15
N ILE A 34 13.50 -5.96 0.24
CA ILE A 34 14.56 -5.24 -0.46
C ILE A 34 15.14 -4.18 0.48
N THR A 35 16.38 -3.78 0.21
CA THR A 35 16.99 -2.61 0.86
C THR A 35 17.05 -1.49 -0.15
N VAL A 36 16.54 -0.32 0.23
CA VAL A 36 16.50 0.87 -0.63
C VAL A 36 17.36 1.97 -0.01
N LYS A 37 18.24 2.58 -0.81
CA LYS A 37 18.96 3.79 -0.44
C LYS A 37 18.26 5.01 -1.02
N SER A 38 17.95 6.02 -0.20
CA SER A 38 17.45 7.32 -0.64
C SER A 38 18.56 8.37 -0.63
N THR A 39 18.55 9.26 -1.61
CA THR A 39 19.44 10.42 -1.75
C THR A 39 18.69 11.74 -1.86
N ARG A 40 17.34 11.73 -1.71
CA ARG A 40 16.46 12.89 -1.97
C ARG A 40 16.68 14.12 -1.10
N HIS A 41 17.39 13.99 0.02
CA HIS A 41 17.59 15.05 1.01
C HIS A 41 19.06 15.41 1.23
N GLY A 42 19.93 15.11 0.27
CA GLY A 42 21.37 15.37 0.38
C GLY A 42 22.08 14.52 1.45
N ARG A 43 21.38 13.53 2.00
CA ARG A 43 21.89 12.51 2.92
C ARG A 43 21.52 11.13 2.37
N GLU A 44 22.40 10.17 2.60
CA GLU A 44 22.13 8.78 2.31
C GLU A 44 21.34 8.15 3.45
N GLU A 45 20.13 7.67 3.15
CA GLU A 45 19.27 6.97 4.10
C GLU A 45 18.97 5.57 3.57
N PHE A 46 19.01 4.56 4.44
CA PHE A 46 18.74 3.17 4.07
C PHE A 46 17.42 2.72 4.70
N PHE A 47 16.52 2.23 3.86
CA PHE A 47 15.21 1.73 4.26
C PHE A 47 15.13 0.23 4.06
N LYS A 48 14.65 -0.47 5.07
CA LYS A 48 14.15 -1.83 4.91
C LYS A 48 12.77 -1.75 4.27
N ALA A 49 12.64 -2.23 3.04
CA ALA A 49 11.41 -2.10 2.28
C ALA A 49 10.81 -3.45 1.90
N VAL A 50 9.52 -3.42 1.55
CA VAL A 50 8.80 -4.55 0.98
C VAL A 50 8.35 -4.23 -0.44
N LEU A 51 8.56 -5.17 -1.35
CA LEU A 51 8.16 -5.10 -2.74
C LEU A 51 6.83 -5.82 -2.95
N LEU A 52 5.79 -5.11 -3.38
CA LEU A 52 4.45 -5.66 -3.60
C LEU A 52 4.00 -5.44 -5.05
N GLY A 53 3.11 -6.30 -5.54
CA GLY A 53 2.46 -6.04 -6.83
C GLY A 53 1.54 -4.82 -6.73
N ARG A 54 0.77 -4.77 -5.64
CA ARG A 54 -0.19 -3.70 -5.35
C ARG A 54 -0.09 -3.33 -3.88
N SER A 55 -0.24 -2.06 -3.55
CA SER A 55 -0.14 -1.63 -2.15
C SER A 55 -1.26 -2.23 -1.27
N SER A 56 -2.42 -2.58 -1.82
CA SER A 56 -3.48 -3.30 -1.08
C SER A 56 -3.07 -4.69 -0.57
N GLU A 57 -2.02 -5.30 -1.13
CA GLU A 57 -1.45 -6.55 -0.63
C GLU A 57 -0.88 -6.42 0.79
N TRP A 58 -0.57 -5.19 1.22
CA TRP A 58 -0.18 -4.88 2.60
C TRP A 58 -1.13 -5.46 3.64
N TYR A 59 -2.44 -5.33 3.41
CA TYR A 59 -3.46 -5.87 4.33
C TYR A 59 -3.73 -7.35 4.08
N HIS A 60 -3.61 -7.81 2.83
CA HIS A 60 -3.77 -9.21 2.49
C HIS A 60 -2.74 -10.09 3.22
N TYR A 61 -1.48 -9.65 3.24
CA TYR A 61 -0.40 -10.33 3.95
C TYR A 61 -0.25 -9.92 5.43
N ARG A 62 -1.18 -9.09 5.94
CA ARG A 62 -1.17 -8.57 7.32
C ARG A 62 0.10 -7.83 7.73
N LEU A 63 0.74 -7.16 6.80
CA LEU A 63 1.89 -6.32 7.09
C LEU A 63 1.52 -5.14 7.97
N ASN A 64 0.25 -4.74 7.99
CA ASN A 64 -0.27 -3.75 8.95
C ASN A 64 -0.13 -4.18 10.42
N VAL A 65 0.05 -5.48 10.70
CA VAL A 65 0.26 -6.01 12.05
C VAL A 65 1.73 -6.39 12.27
N PHE A 66 2.33 -7.07 11.29
CA PHE A 66 3.66 -7.68 11.47
C PHE A 66 4.79 -6.91 10.78
N GLY A 67 4.49 -6.13 9.75
CA GLY A 67 5.49 -5.47 8.93
C GLY A 67 6.33 -4.47 9.72
N VAL A 68 5.68 -3.66 10.55
CA VAL A 68 6.36 -2.71 11.45
C VAL A 68 7.22 -3.46 12.49
N VAL A 69 6.70 -4.54 13.08
CA VAL A 69 7.46 -5.38 14.03
C VAL A 69 8.69 -6.00 13.38
N GLN A 70 8.62 -6.28 12.08
CA GLN A 70 9.73 -6.80 11.28
C GLN A 70 10.66 -5.70 10.72
N GLY A 71 10.43 -4.45 11.11
CA GLY A 71 11.24 -3.30 10.73
C GLY A 71 11.07 -2.88 9.27
N ILE A 72 9.90 -3.10 8.65
CA ILE A 72 9.60 -2.54 7.32
C ILE A 72 9.29 -1.05 7.49
N GLU A 73 10.01 -0.23 6.74
CA GLU A 73 9.97 1.24 6.81
C GLU A 73 9.40 1.87 5.54
N LEU A 74 9.40 1.14 4.42
CA LEU A 74 8.95 1.62 3.11
C LEU A 74 8.23 0.51 2.34
N VAL A 75 7.18 0.87 1.60
CA VAL A 75 6.54 -0.02 0.63
C VAL A 75 6.93 0.44 -0.78
N VAL A 76 7.48 -0.47 -1.58
CA VAL A 76 7.64 -0.28 -3.03
C VAL A 76 6.60 -1.15 -3.70
N CYS A 77 5.75 -0.58 -4.55
CA CYS A 77 4.71 -1.34 -5.24
C CYS A 77 4.60 -0.99 -6.72
N GLY A 78 4.08 -1.93 -7.51
CA GLY A 78 3.69 -1.66 -8.89
C GLY A 78 2.62 -0.55 -8.94
N THR A 79 1.45 -0.81 -8.36
CA THR A 79 0.32 0.13 -8.29
C THR A 79 -0.03 0.49 -6.84
N HIS A 80 -0.22 1.78 -6.54
CA HIS A 80 -0.75 2.24 -5.25
C HIS A 80 -2.28 2.34 -5.26
N ASP A 81 -2.95 1.39 -4.60
CA ASP A 81 -4.42 1.29 -4.53
C ASP A 81 -4.95 1.15 -3.09
N SER A 82 -4.25 1.75 -2.13
CA SER A 82 -4.43 1.54 -0.70
C SER A 82 -4.11 2.79 0.12
N CYS A 83 -4.19 2.67 1.45
CA CYS A 83 -3.90 3.74 2.41
C CYS A 83 -3.01 3.19 3.55
N ILE A 84 -1.70 3.13 3.34
CA ILE A 84 -0.74 2.44 4.24
C ILE A 84 -0.12 3.42 5.23
N PRO A 85 0.10 3.08 6.52
CA PRO A 85 0.74 3.96 7.52
C PRO A 85 2.26 4.12 7.36
N LEU A 86 2.82 3.71 6.22
CA LEU A 86 4.22 3.82 5.86
C LEU A 86 4.32 4.61 4.55
N PRO A 87 5.46 5.24 4.25
CA PRO A 87 5.68 5.80 2.93
C PRO A 87 5.55 4.72 1.85
N VAL A 88 5.03 5.11 0.69
CA VAL A 88 4.85 4.21 -0.46
C VAL A 88 5.52 4.81 -1.69
N TRP A 89 6.24 4.00 -2.45
CA TRP A 89 6.69 4.32 -3.79
C TRP A 89 5.90 3.51 -4.81
N SER A 90 5.13 4.18 -5.67
CA SER A 90 4.39 3.58 -6.79
C SER A 90 5.24 3.65 -8.05
N VAL A 91 5.55 2.49 -8.62
CA VAL A 91 6.36 2.38 -9.82
C VAL A 91 5.58 2.79 -11.06
N ASP A 92 4.31 2.40 -11.18
CA ASP A 92 3.46 2.77 -12.33
C ASP A 92 3.30 4.30 -12.48
N GLU A 93 3.31 5.03 -11.36
CA GLU A 93 3.14 6.50 -11.33
C GLU A 93 4.47 7.25 -11.14
N ALA A 94 5.57 6.54 -10.91
CA ALA A 94 6.85 7.11 -10.47
C ALA A 94 6.67 8.18 -9.36
N LYS A 95 5.82 7.87 -8.37
CA LYS A 95 5.39 8.80 -7.32
C LYS A 95 5.61 8.24 -5.92
N SER A 96 6.05 9.12 -5.01
CA SER A 96 6.08 8.88 -3.56
C SER A 96 4.79 9.36 -2.93
N TYR A 97 4.28 8.56 -2.01
CA TYR A 97 3.17 8.88 -1.15
C TYR A 97 3.67 8.92 0.28
N THR A 98 3.23 9.95 0.99
CA THR A 98 3.45 10.08 2.43
C THR A 98 2.63 9.02 3.21
N PRO A 99 3.00 8.71 4.46
CA PRO A 99 2.22 7.79 5.30
C PRO A 99 0.73 8.14 5.34
N GLY A 100 -0.10 7.19 4.92
CA GLY A 100 -1.55 7.31 4.89
C GLY A 100 -2.09 8.17 3.75
N GLU A 101 -1.27 8.57 2.78
CA GLU A 101 -1.72 9.24 1.56
C GLU A 101 -2.28 8.20 0.58
N THR A 102 -3.38 8.57 -0.08
CA THR A 102 -4.07 7.76 -1.07
C THR A 102 -3.82 8.31 -2.48
N ALA A 103 -3.89 7.44 -3.49
CA ALA A 103 -3.67 7.86 -4.88
C ALA A 103 -4.80 8.74 -5.45
N ILE A 104 -5.99 8.72 -4.86
CA ILE A 104 -7.05 9.71 -5.10
C ILE A 104 -7.55 10.27 -3.76
N PRO A 105 -8.10 11.49 -3.72
CA PRO A 105 -8.78 12.03 -2.54
C PRO A 105 -9.90 11.08 -2.04
N LEU A 106 -10.02 10.92 -0.72
CA LEU A 106 -11.07 10.07 -0.13
C LEU A 106 -12.47 10.60 -0.42
N ALA A 107 -12.62 11.92 -0.60
CA ALA A 107 -13.88 12.55 -1.00
C ALA A 107 -14.44 11.99 -2.32
N ASP A 108 -13.57 11.63 -3.27
CA ASP A 108 -13.98 11.10 -4.58
C ASP A 108 -14.70 9.74 -4.44
N LEU A 109 -14.40 9.00 -3.36
CA LEU A 109 -15.07 7.74 -3.05
C LEU A 109 -16.54 7.93 -2.65
N ALA A 110 -17.02 9.17 -2.46
CA ALA A 110 -18.43 9.51 -2.35
C ALA A 110 -19.22 9.25 -3.64
N THR A 111 -18.54 9.14 -4.78
CA THR A 111 -19.17 8.77 -6.05
C THR A 111 -19.33 7.25 -6.14
N PRO A 112 -20.58 6.70 -6.27
CA PRO A 112 -20.82 5.26 -6.40
C PRO A 112 -20.00 4.60 -7.52
N LYS A 113 -19.84 5.29 -8.65
CA LYS A 113 -19.06 4.83 -9.81
C LYS A 113 -17.60 4.55 -9.45
N ILE A 114 -17.00 5.36 -8.58
CA ILE A 114 -15.60 5.21 -8.16
C ILE A 114 -15.48 4.13 -7.10
N ARG A 115 -16.24 4.21 -5.99
CA ARG A 115 -16.18 3.20 -4.90
C ARG A 115 -16.67 1.81 -5.32
N GLY A 116 -17.46 1.72 -6.38
CA GLY A 116 -17.96 0.46 -6.92
C GLY A 116 -16.88 -0.35 -7.64
N THR A 117 -15.79 0.29 -8.05
CA THR A 117 -14.64 -0.39 -8.64
C THR A 117 -13.86 -1.18 -7.58
N LYS A 118 -13.12 -2.21 -8.02
CA LYS A 118 -12.19 -2.94 -7.13
C LYS A 118 -11.19 -1.98 -6.47
N TYR A 119 -10.66 -1.04 -7.24
CA TYR A 119 -9.73 -0.01 -6.78
C TYR A 119 -10.33 0.86 -5.66
N GLY A 120 -11.46 1.51 -5.93
CA GLY A 120 -12.11 2.39 -4.95
C GLY A 120 -12.59 1.65 -3.70
N SER A 121 -13.06 0.41 -3.86
CA SER A 121 -13.46 -0.43 -2.73
C SER A 121 -12.29 -0.80 -1.83
N LEU A 122 -11.13 -1.17 -2.40
CA LEU A 122 -9.93 -1.49 -1.62
C LEU A 122 -9.38 -0.25 -0.91
N LEU A 123 -9.35 0.88 -1.59
CA LEU A 123 -8.85 2.14 -1.04
C LEU A 123 -9.70 2.62 0.13
N LEU A 124 -11.04 2.53 0.04
CA LEU A 124 -11.94 2.84 1.17
C LEU A 124 -11.74 1.88 2.36
N VAL A 125 -11.63 0.57 2.10
CA VAL A 125 -11.37 -0.43 3.16
C VAL A 125 -10.04 -0.15 3.86
N ALA A 126 -8.99 0.14 3.10
CA ALA A 126 -7.67 0.47 3.63
C ALA A 126 -7.71 1.75 4.48
N ALA A 127 -8.39 2.79 4.02
CA ALA A 127 -8.52 4.04 4.77
C ALA A 127 -9.28 3.84 6.10
N LEU A 128 -10.32 2.99 6.10
CA LEU A 128 -11.03 2.59 7.32
C LEU A 128 -10.14 1.78 8.27
N LEU A 129 -9.35 0.84 7.75
CA LEU A 129 -8.38 0.07 8.54
C LEU A 129 -7.28 0.96 9.16
N SER A 130 -6.89 2.01 8.45
CA SER A 130 -5.93 3.01 8.91
C SER A 130 -6.54 4.10 9.79
N GLY A 131 -7.83 3.99 10.14
CA GLY A 131 -8.49 4.91 11.06
C GLY A 131 -8.66 6.35 10.52
N LYS A 132 -8.66 6.55 9.20
CA LYS A 132 -8.83 7.89 8.61
C LYS A 132 -10.23 8.43 8.92
N ALA A 133 -10.29 9.60 9.58
CA ALA A 133 -11.54 10.25 9.95
C ALA A 133 -12.44 10.52 8.74
N GLU A 134 -11.87 10.99 7.62
CA GLU A 134 -12.60 11.23 6.37
C GLU A 134 -13.31 9.98 5.84
N ALA A 135 -12.68 8.81 5.94
CA ALA A 135 -13.28 7.55 5.50
C ALA A 135 -14.45 7.14 6.40
N LEU A 136 -14.34 7.37 7.71
CA LEU A 136 -15.42 7.12 8.68
C LEU A 136 -16.59 8.08 8.44
N THR A 137 -16.32 9.37 8.22
CA THR A 137 -17.34 10.38 7.89
C THR A 137 -18.08 9.98 6.62
N LEU A 138 -17.34 9.62 5.55
CA LEU A 138 -17.93 9.19 4.30
C LEU A 138 -18.84 7.95 4.46
N LEU A 139 -18.38 6.96 5.24
CA LEU A 139 -19.12 5.72 5.45
C LEU A 139 -20.41 5.94 6.25
N ASN A 140 -20.38 6.90 7.19
CA ASN A 140 -21.50 7.24 8.07
C ASN A 140 -22.48 8.25 7.45
N ASP A 141 -22.13 8.87 6.33
CA ASP A 141 -23.00 9.78 5.59
C ASP A 141 -24.39 9.13 5.34
N PRO A 142 -25.51 9.85 5.58
CA PRO A 142 -26.86 9.34 5.37
C PRO A 142 -27.16 8.89 3.93
N SER A 143 -26.50 9.49 2.93
CA SER A 143 -26.63 9.10 1.52
C SER A 143 -25.91 7.79 1.19
N PHE A 144 -25.04 7.31 2.09
CA PHE A 144 -24.32 6.05 1.90
C PHE A 144 -25.23 4.84 2.18
N PRO A 145 -25.50 3.95 1.21
CA PRO A 145 -26.48 2.88 1.40
C PRO A 145 -26.11 1.94 2.56
N ARG A 146 -27.09 1.66 3.44
CA ARG A 146 -26.90 0.84 4.64
C ARG A 146 -26.32 -0.54 4.34
N SER A 147 -26.76 -1.19 3.27
CA SER A 147 -26.24 -2.49 2.82
C SER A 147 -24.77 -2.41 2.42
N THR A 148 -24.39 -1.36 1.70
CA THR A 148 -23.00 -1.08 1.30
C THR A 148 -22.13 -0.80 2.53
N ARG A 149 -22.63 -0.02 3.49
CA ARG A 149 -21.95 0.22 4.77
C ARG A 149 -21.62 -1.09 5.50
N TYR A 150 -22.61 -1.98 5.60
CA TYR A 150 -22.43 -3.32 6.20
C TYR A 150 -21.34 -4.14 5.50
N ARG A 151 -21.30 -4.12 4.15
CA ARG A 151 -20.28 -4.82 3.37
C ARG A 151 -18.87 -4.28 3.65
N TYR A 152 -18.71 -2.97 3.76
CA TYR A 152 -17.43 -2.35 4.12
C TYR A 152 -16.98 -2.74 5.53
N HIS A 153 -17.86 -2.67 6.53
CA HIS A 153 -17.52 -3.13 7.88
C HIS A 153 -17.19 -4.63 7.93
N ALA A 154 -17.86 -5.46 7.14
CA ALA A 154 -17.53 -6.88 7.04
C ALA A 154 -16.13 -7.09 6.45
N LYS A 155 -15.76 -6.38 5.37
CA LYS A 155 -14.41 -6.42 4.80
C LYS A 155 -13.34 -5.93 5.78
N VAL A 156 -13.57 -4.81 6.46
CA VAL A 156 -12.65 -4.27 7.48
C VAL A 156 -12.43 -5.31 8.58
N ARG A 157 -13.51 -5.91 9.11
CA ARG A 157 -13.40 -7.00 10.10
C ARG A 157 -12.62 -8.19 9.56
N GLN A 158 -12.90 -8.62 8.34
CA GLN A 158 -12.19 -9.71 7.68
C GLN A 158 -10.68 -9.45 7.69
N TYR A 159 -10.22 -8.32 7.15
CA TYR A 159 -8.79 -7.95 7.11
C TYR A 159 -8.17 -7.81 8.51
N ALA A 160 -8.89 -7.24 9.47
CA ALA A 160 -8.42 -7.12 10.85
C ALA A 160 -8.17 -8.50 11.50
N THR A 161 -9.06 -9.47 11.21
CA THR A 161 -9.05 -10.82 11.81
C THR A 161 -8.32 -11.89 10.99
N LEU A 162 -7.76 -11.55 9.82
CA LEU A 162 -7.03 -12.53 9.01
C LEU A 162 -6.00 -13.24 9.90
N LYS A 163 -5.81 -14.54 9.73
CA LYS A 163 -4.62 -15.18 10.31
C LYS A 163 -3.39 -14.69 9.54
N PRO A 164 -2.19 -14.69 10.14
CA PRO A 164 -0.98 -14.49 9.37
C PRO A 164 -1.03 -15.39 8.14
N GLY A 165 -0.95 -14.80 6.95
CA GLY A 165 -0.98 -15.57 5.71
C GLY A 165 0.20 -16.54 5.69
N VAL A 166 0.00 -17.72 5.09
CA VAL A 166 1.09 -18.63 4.77
C VAL A 166 1.96 -17.92 3.72
N LYS A 167 3.17 -17.48 4.09
CA LYS A 167 4.28 -17.05 3.21
C LYS A 167 4.16 -15.66 2.55
N LEU A 168 4.46 -14.61 3.30
CA LEU A 168 5.60 -13.79 2.87
C LEU A 168 6.79 -14.35 3.65
N ASN A 169 7.82 -14.87 2.97
CA ASN A 169 9.05 -15.27 3.66
C ASN A 169 9.80 -13.98 4.02
N ILE A 170 9.35 -13.36 5.12
CA ILE A 170 9.92 -12.17 5.75
C ILE A 170 10.83 -12.60 6.90
N ARG A 171 11.28 -13.86 6.95
CA ARG A 171 12.36 -14.29 7.86
C ARG A 171 13.68 -14.06 7.15
#